data_AF-A0A357G033-F1
#
_entry.id   AF-A0A357G033-F1
#
_cell.length_a   1.000
_cell.length_b   1.000
_cell.length_c   1.000
_cell.angle_alpha   90.00
_cell.angle_beta   90.00
_cell.angle_gamma   90.00
#
_symmetry.space_group_name_H-M   'P 1'
#
loop_
_entity.id
_entity.type
_entity.pdbx_description
1 polymer ?
#
loop_
_entity_poly.entity_id
_entity_poly.type
_entity_poly.pdbx_seq_one_letter_code
_entity_poly.pdbx_strand_id
1 'polypeptide(L)'
;MNRKATESNKALPADAALALRKLMTLTRGLIDFAEKEERAMTLGDVVQLSSLQDDKEKLALGYAQASAEFRERIEDFRGTDRRMIDDLEKLQNVLGEKTLHNNGLIEQLRRRSMANTQATLVAAQELGRPVRFNNNERQREQRESI
;
A
#
# COMPACT_ATOMS: atom_id res chain seq x y z
N MET A 1 47.45 8.76 2.96
CA MET A 1 46.58 7.71 2.36
C MET A 1 45.45 7.41 3.34
N ASN A 2 44.23 7.86 3.09
CA ASN A 2 43.02 7.40 3.79
C ASN A 2 41.76 7.82 3.00
N ARG A 3 41.45 7.10 1.92
CA ARG A 3 40.23 7.28 1.10
C ARG A 3 39.35 6.02 1.03
N LYS A 4 39.61 5.02 1.88
CA LYS A 4 38.91 3.72 1.80
C LYS A 4 37.68 3.57 2.73
N ALA A 5 37.39 4.54 3.61
CA ALA A 5 36.34 4.39 4.61
C ALA A 5 34.95 4.93 4.18
N THR A 6 34.83 5.63 3.06
CA THR A 6 33.57 6.31 2.66
C THR A 6 32.83 5.67 1.49
N GLU A 7 33.38 4.66 0.82
CA GLU A 7 32.69 4.00 -0.31
C GLU A 7 31.70 2.90 0.11
N SER A 8 31.80 2.42 1.35
CA SER A 8 30.97 1.30 1.85
C SER A 8 29.51 1.66 2.15
N ASN A 9 29.12 2.94 2.05
CA ASN A 9 27.78 3.41 2.46
C ASN A 9 27.04 4.20 1.36
N LYS A 10 27.50 4.13 0.11
CA LYS A 10 26.82 4.80 -1.01
C LYS A 10 25.72 3.92 -1.59
N ALA A 11 24.54 4.48 -1.76
CA ALA A 11 23.41 3.80 -2.36
C ALA A 11 23.59 3.66 -3.87
N LEU A 12 24.31 4.57 -4.52
CA LEU A 12 24.62 4.51 -5.94
C LEU A 12 26.11 4.21 -6.21
N PRO A 13 26.40 3.41 -7.27
CA PRO A 13 27.74 3.34 -7.83
C PRO A 13 28.32 4.71 -8.19
N ALA A 14 29.64 4.81 -8.21
CA ALA A 14 30.32 6.03 -8.66
C ALA A 14 30.07 6.31 -10.15
N ASP A 15 30.03 5.27 -10.98
CA ASP A 15 29.74 5.38 -12.42
C ASP A 15 28.28 5.78 -12.67
N ALA A 16 28.07 6.87 -13.43
CA ALA A 16 26.76 7.45 -13.69
C ALA A 16 25.82 6.50 -14.44
N ALA A 17 26.32 5.75 -15.42
CA ALA A 17 25.50 4.81 -16.19
C ALA A 17 25.05 3.63 -15.31
N LEU A 18 25.95 3.08 -14.47
CA LEU A 18 25.60 2.04 -13.51
C LEU A 18 24.64 2.54 -12.42
N ALA A 19 24.81 3.79 -11.98
CA ALA A 19 23.91 4.42 -11.03
C ALA A 19 22.49 4.60 -11.59
N LEU A 20 22.35 5.07 -12.83
CA LEU A 20 21.05 5.13 -13.51
C LEU A 20 20.42 3.75 -13.66
N ARG A 21 21.19 2.74 -14.07
CA ARG A 21 20.68 1.36 -14.16
C ARG A 21 20.20 0.85 -12.80
N LYS A 22 20.93 1.13 -11.71
CA LYS A 22 20.50 0.76 -10.37
C LYS A 22 19.19 1.44 -9.98
N LEU A 23 19.05 2.74 -10.24
CA LEU A 23 17.79 3.46 -10.02
C LEU A 23 16.63 2.88 -10.83
N MET A 24 16.84 2.57 -12.11
CA MET A 24 15.83 1.93 -12.95
C MET A 24 15.42 0.56 -12.40
N THR A 25 16.37 -0.24 -11.92
CA THR A 25 16.09 -1.55 -11.28
C THR A 25 15.26 -1.38 -10.01
N LEU A 26 15.61 -0.42 -9.14
CA LEU A 26 14.84 -0.13 -7.92
C LEU A 26 13.41 0.34 -8.28
N THR A 27 13.28 1.22 -9.28
CA THR A 27 12.00 1.73 -9.76
C THR A 27 11.12 0.61 -10.30
N ARG A 28 11.68 -0.28 -11.13
CA ARG A 28 10.97 -1.47 -11.64
C ARG A 28 10.51 -2.39 -10.52
N GLY A 29 11.37 -2.65 -9.53
CA GLY A 29 10.97 -3.46 -8.38
C GLY A 29 9.79 -2.85 -7.62
N LEU A 30 9.75 -1.53 -7.46
CA LEU A 30 8.61 -0.85 -6.82
C LEU A 30 7.34 -0.93 -7.67
N ILE A 31 7.45 -0.86 -9.00
CA ILE A 31 6.32 -1.10 -9.90
C ILE A 31 5.79 -2.53 -9.73
N ASP A 32 6.67 -3.52 -9.71
CA ASP A 32 6.28 -4.92 -9.51
C ASP A 32 5.56 -5.13 -8.17
N PHE A 33 6.01 -4.46 -7.11
CA PHE A 33 5.31 -4.47 -5.82
C PHE A 33 3.94 -3.82 -5.92
N ALA A 34 3.83 -2.66 -6.58
CA ALA A 34 2.55 -2.02 -6.78
C ALA A 34 1.56 -2.93 -7.54
N GLU A 35 2.01 -3.65 -8.57
CA GLU A 35 1.17 -4.62 -9.30
C GLU A 35 0.80 -5.85 -8.48
N LYS A 36 1.68 -6.32 -7.60
CA LYS A 36 1.37 -7.42 -6.67
C LYS A 36 0.35 -6.97 -5.63
N GLU A 37 0.48 -5.76 -5.08
CA GLU A 37 -0.49 -5.18 -4.16
C GLU A 37 -1.85 -4.98 -4.83
N GLU A 38 -1.88 -4.47 -6.06
CA GLU A 38 -3.10 -4.32 -6.86
C GLU A 38 -3.85 -5.65 -6.97
N ARG A 39 -3.13 -6.73 -7.33
CA ARG A 39 -3.69 -8.08 -7.42
C ARG A 39 -4.18 -8.60 -6.08
N ALA A 40 -3.37 -8.49 -5.03
CA ALA A 40 -3.72 -8.98 -3.71
C ALA A 40 -4.95 -8.24 -3.14
N MET A 41 -5.06 -6.92 -3.34
CA MET A 41 -6.25 -6.13 -2.99
C MET A 41 -7.49 -6.57 -3.75
N THR A 42 -7.35 -6.82 -5.06
CA THR A 42 -8.46 -7.26 -5.92
C THR A 42 -8.99 -8.63 -5.50
N LEU A 43 -8.09 -9.54 -5.09
CA LEU A 43 -8.42 -10.88 -4.64
C LEU A 43 -8.83 -10.94 -3.16
N GLY A 44 -8.67 -9.85 -2.40
CA GLY A 44 -8.91 -9.84 -0.95
C GLY A 44 -7.88 -10.64 -0.16
N ASP A 45 -6.69 -10.89 -0.71
CA ASP A 45 -5.63 -11.66 -0.07
C ASP A 45 -4.82 -10.78 0.89
N VAL A 46 -5.34 -10.64 2.11
CA VAL A 46 -4.72 -9.84 3.18
C VAL A 46 -3.38 -10.44 3.64
N VAL A 47 -3.22 -11.76 3.55
CA VAL A 47 -1.97 -12.43 3.94
C VAL A 47 -0.86 -12.07 2.95
N GLN A 48 -1.15 -12.15 1.66
CA GLN A 48 -0.23 -11.71 0.62
C GLN A 48 0.10 -10.22 0.78
N LEU A 49 -0.89 -9.35 0.99
CA LEU A 49 -0.65 -7.92 1.23
C LEU A 49 0.31 -7.66 2.39
N SER A 50 0.12 -8.36 3.53
CA SER A 50 0.99 -8.22 4.69
C SER A 50 2.41 -8.71 4.39
N SER A 51 2.57 -9.83 3.68
CA SER A 51 3.89 -10.38 3.34
C SER A 51 4.70 -9.46 2.42
N LEU A 52 4.02 -8.65 1.59
CA LEU A 52 4.68 -7.75 0.66
C LEU A 52 5.23 -6.49 1.34
N GLN A 53 4.74 -6.11 2.52
CA GLN A 53 5.09 -4.83 3.15
C GLN A 53 6.56 -4.77 3.58
N ASP A 54 7.08 -5.83 4.22
CA ASP A 54 8.47 -5.84 4.72
C ASP A 54 9.49 -5.71 3.58
N ASP A 55 9.24 -6.39 2.47
CA ASP A 55 10.14 -6.33 1.31
C ASP A 55 9.98 -5.03 0.52
N LYS A 56 8.74 -4.51 0.43
CA LYS A 56 8.47 -3.21 -0.16
C LYS A 56 9.15 -2.09 0.62
N GLU A 57 9.14 -2.13 1.95
CA GLU A 57 9.77 -1.13 2.80
C GLU A 57 11.29 -1.07 2.57
N LYS A 58 11.95 -2.24 2.56
CA LYS A 58 13.40 -2.32 2.26
C LYS A 58 13.72 -1.74 0.88
N LEU A 59 12.93 -2.09 -0.13
CA LEU A 59 13.15 -1.61 -1.49
C LEU A 59 12.88 -0.10 -1.60
N ALA A 60 11.83 0.40 -0.96
CA ALA A 60 11.47 1.82 -0.93
C ALA A 60 12.53 2.65 -0.22
N LEU A 61 13.10 2.15 0.89
CA LEU A 61 14.23 2.79 1.57
C LEU A 61 15.44 2.89 0.63
N GLY A 62 15.79 1.79 -0.05
CA GLY A 62 16.89 1.76 -1.00
C GLY A 62 16.68 2.73 -2.17
N TYR A 63 15.46 2.79 -2.71
CA TYR A 63 15.08 3.75 -3.74
C TYR A 63 15.16 5.20 -3.25
N ALA A 64 14.69 5.49 -2.04
CA ALA A 64 14.73 6.83 -1.46
C ALA A 64 16.17 7.32 -1.25
N GLN A 65 17.04 6.45 -0.73
CA GLN A 65 18.47 6.74 -0.57
C GLN A 65 19.15 6.95 -1.93
N ALA A 66 18.92 6.06 -2.89
CA ALA A 66 19.45 6.18 -4.24
C ALA A 66 18.98 7.48 -4.93
N SER A 67 17.71 7.84 -4.75
CA SER A 67 17.14 9.07 -5.33
C SER A 67 17.71 10.33 -4.67
N ALA A 68 17.98 10.30 -3.36
CA ALA A 68 18.64 11.39 -2.66
C ALA A 68 20.07 11.58 -3.20
N GLU A 69 20.86 10.50 -3.28
CA GLU A 69 22.22 10.55 -3.81
C GLU A 69 22.26 10.99 -5.28
N PHE A 70 21.30 10.58 -6.11
CA PHE A 70 21.19 11.03 -7.49
C PHE A 70 21.00 12.55 -7.60
N ARG A 71 20.13 13.12 -6.76
CA ARG A 71 19.91 14.58 -6.73
C ARG A 71 21.15 15.35 -6.29
N GLU A 72 21.88 14.83 -5.30
CA GLU A 72 23.13 15.43 -4.83
C GLU A 72 24.21 15.42 -5.91
N ARG A 73 24.19 14.41 -6.79
CA ARG A 73 25.19 14.19 -7.82
C ARG A 73 24.69 14.51 -9.24
N ILE A 74 23.67 15.37 -9.38
CA ILE A 74 22.98 15.60 -10.66
C ILE A 74 23.93 16.01 -11.80
N GLU A 75 25.00 16.73 -11.49
CA GLU A 75 26.02 17.15 -12.45
C GLU A 75 26.80 15.97 -13.05
N ASP A 76 27.04 14.90 -12.27
CA ASP A 76 27.73 13.68 -12.72
C ASP A 76 26.94 12.98 -13.84
N PHE A 77 25.62 13.19 -13.90
CA PHE A 77 24.71 12.53 -14.84
C PHE A 77 24.50 13.31 -16.14
N ARG A 78 24.95 14.57 -16.23
CA ARG A 78 24.75 15.41 -17.43
C ARG A 78 25.42 14.88 -18.69
N GLY A 79 26.49 14.09 -18.54
CA GLY A 79 27.22 13.45 -19.63
C GLY A 79 26.72 12.05 -20.01
N THR A 80 25.69 11.55 -19.33
CA THR A 80 25.17 10.19 -19.56
C THR A 80 24.22 10.17 -20.76
N ASP A 81 23.98 8.97 -21.32
CA ASP A 81 23.05 8.80 -22.43
C ASP A 81 21.66 9.34 -22.07
N ARG A 82 21.20 10.33 -22.83
CA ARG A 82 19.89 10.98 -22.66
C ARG A 82 18.74 9.97 -22.68
N ARG A 83 18.85 8.89 -23.46
CA ARG A 83 17.84 7.82 -23.49
C ARG A 83 17.65 7.16 -22.14
N MET A 84 18.72 7.00 -21.35
CA MET A 84 18.63 6.40 -20.03
C MET A 84 17.90 7.30 -19.03
N ILE A 85 18.05 8.61 -19.16
CA ILE A 85 17.29 9.59 -18.36
C ILE A 85 15.82 9.55 -18.75
N ASP A 86 15.51 9.59 -20.05
CA ASP A 86 14.14 9.53 -20.55
C ASP A 86 13.43 8.23 -20.13
N ASP A 87 14.15 7.09 -20.15
CA ASP A 87 13.60 5.81 -19.71
C ASP A 87 13.40 5.73 -18.19
N LEU A 88 14.29 6.35 -17.41
CA LEU A 88 14.10 6.47 -15.96
C LEU A 88 12.87 7.32 -15.63
N GLU A 89 12.68 8.45 -16.32
CA GLU A 89 11.51 9.31 -16.15
C GLU A 89 10.20 8.57 -16.47
N LYS A 90 10.15 7.84 -17.58
CA LYS A 90 8.99 6.99 -17.91
C LYS A 90 8.67 5.99 -16.81
N LEU A 91 9.69 5.30 -16.28
CA LEU A 91 9.50 4.36 -15.18
C LEU A 91 8.98 5.05 -13.91
N GLN A 92 9.49 6.23 -13.59
CA GLN A 92 9.03 7.00 -12.43
C GLN A 92 7.57 7.47 -12.58
N ASN A 93 7.17 7.86 -13.78
CA ASN A 93 5.78 8.20 -14.09
C ASN A 93 4.85 6.99 -13.91
N VAL A 94 5.22 5.83 -14.47
CA VAL A 94 4.47 4.58 -14.29
C VAL A 94 4.33 4.20 -12.81
N LEU A 95 5.42 4.32 -12.05
CA LEU A 95 5.40 4.08 -10.61
C LEU A 95 4.43 5.04 -9.89
N GLY A 96 4.43 6.32 -10.26
CA GLY A 96 3.52 7.32 -9.73
C GLY A 96 2.06 6.97 -9.99
N GLU A 97 1.71 6.63 -11.23
CA GLU A 97 0.35 6.21 -11.61
C GLU A 97 -0.11 4.97 -10.83
N LYS A 98 0.72 3.94 -10.76
CA LYS A 98 0.42 2.70 -10.02
C LYS A 98 0.24 2.94 -8.52
N THR A 99 1.07 3.80 -7.93
CA THR A 99 0.95 4.15 -6.50
C THR A 99 -0.35 4.90 -6.23
N LEU A 100 -0.71 5.87 -7.08
CA LEU A 100 -1.97 6.62 -6.96
C LEU A 100 -3.18 5.69 -7.10
N HIS A 101 -3.15 4.77 -8.07
CA HIS A 101 -4.20 3.77 -8.25
C HIS A 101 -4.35 2.88 -7.00
N ASN A 102 -3.26 2.35 -6.46
CA ASN A 102 -3.28 1.52 -5.26
C ASN A 102 -3.82 2.26 -4.04
N ASN A 103 -3.43 3.53 -3.85
CA ASN A 103 -3.99 4.35 -2.76
C ASN A 103 -5.51 4.52 -2.90
N GLY A 104 -6.01 4.64 -4.12
CA GLY A 104 -7.44 4.65 -4.41
C GLY A 104 -8.13 3.34 -4.01
N LEU A 105 -7.54 2.19 -4.33
CA LEU A 105 -8.05 0.87 -3.94
C LEU A 105 -8.10 0.69 -2.41
N ILE A 106 -7.04 1.10 -1.71
CA ILE A 106 -6.98 1.05 -0.23
C ILE A 106 -8.11 1.88 0.38
N GLU A 107 -8.34 3.09 -0.11
CA GLU A 107 -9.42 3.95 0.39
C GLU A 107 -10.81 3.34 0.13
N GLN A 108 -11.01 2.71 -1.02
CA GLN A 108 -12.26 1.99 -1.32
C GLN A 108 -12.47 0.79 -0.38
N LEU A 109 -11.42 -0.02 -0.17
CA LEU A 109 -11.43 -1.14 0.78
C LEU A 109 -11.79 -0.65 2.18
N ARG A 110 -11.16 0.43 2.64
CA ARG A 110 -11.43 1.05 3.95
C ARG A 110 -12.90 1.46 4.09
N ARG A 111 -13.46 2.14 3.09
CA ARG A 111 -14.88 2.56 3.10
C ARG A 111 -15.83 1.38 3.14
N ARG A 112 -15.58 0.33 2.36
CA ARG A 112 -16.40 -0.90 2.38
C ARG A 112 -16.36 -1.58 3.74
N SER A 113 -15.17 -1.71 4.33
CA SER A 113 -15.01 -2.29 5.66
C SER A 113 -15.75 -1.47 6.73
N MET A 114 -15.68 -0.14 6.68
CA MET A 114 -16.44 0.73 7.59
C MET A 114 -17.95 0.56 7.45
N ALA A 115 -18.47 0.52 6.21
CA ALA A 115 -19.89 0.34 5.95
C ALA A 115 -20.39 -1.03 6.45
N ASN A 116 -19.61 -2.10 6.25
CA ASN A 116 -19.94 -3.44 6.72
C ASN A 116 -19.95 -3.51 8.26
N THR A 117 -18.98 -2.89 8.93
CA THR A 117 -18.94 -2.81 10.40
C THR A 117 -20.15 -2.05 10.94
N GLN A 118 -20.48 -0.91 10.33
CA GLN A 118 -21.66 -0.12 10.70
C GLN A 118 -22.95 -0.95 10.56
N ALA A 119 -23.14 -1.61 9.42
CA ALA A 119 -24.31 -2.46 9.16
C ALA A 119 -24.39 -3.63 10.16
N THR A 120 -23.27 -4.27 10.46
CA THR A 120 -23.20 -5.37 11.43
C THR A 120 -23.57 -4.90 12.84
N LEU A 121 -23.09 -3.73 13.27
CA LEU A 121 -23.42 -3.16 14.57
C LEU A 121 -24.92 -2.81 14.67
N VAL A 122 -25.49 -2.24 13.62
CA VAL A 122 -26.93 -1.94 13.57
C VAL A 122 -27.76 -3.23 13.64
N ALA A 123 -27.41 -4.24 12.84
CA ALA A 123 -28.09 -5.53 12.87
C ALA A 123 -28.00 -6.21 14.26
N ALA A 124 -26.84 -6.17 14.90
CA ALA A 124 -26.67 -6.70 16.25
C ALA A 124 -27.53 -5.94 17.29
N GLN A 125 -27.66 -4.62 17.15
CA GLN A 125 -28.54 -3.81 18.01
C GLN A 125 -30.02 -4.13 17.79
N GLU A 126 -30.44 -4.40 16.56
CA GLU A 126 -31.81 -4.80 16.24
C GLU A 126 -32.15 -6.20 16.80
N LEU A 127 -31.22 -7.14 16.70
CA LEU A 127 -31.35 -8.48 17.28
C LEU A 127 -31.36 -8.46 18.82
N GLY A 128 -30.67 -7.49 19.43
CA GLY A 128 -30.66 -7.29 20.88
C GLY A 128 -31.89 -6.55 21.44
N ARG A 129 -32.86 -6.15 20.60
CA ARG A 129 -34.09 -5.52 21.09
C ARG A 129 -34.95 -6.56 21.82
N PRO A 130 -35.42 -6.28 23.05
CA PRO A 130 -36.27 -7.21 23.79
C PRO A 130 -37.59 -7.41 23.05
N VAL A 131 -37.91 -8.67 22.73
CA VAL A 131 -39.24 -9.07 22.26
C VAL A 131 -40.22 -8.78 23.40
N ARG A 132 -41.09 -7.79 23.22
CA ARG A 132 -42.22 -7.57 24.13
C ARG A 132 -43.23 -8.69 23.89
N PHE A 133 -43.19 -9.72 24.72
CA PHE A 133 -44.31 -10.66 24.83
C PHE A 133 -45.51 -9.88 25.37
N ASN A 134 -46.53 -9.65 24.53
CA ASN A 134 -47.80 -9.09 24.96
C ASN A 134 -48.46 -10.09 25.93
N ASN A 135 -48.38 -9.83 27.23
CA ASN A 135 -49.02 -10.61 28.29
C ASN A 135 -50.57 -10.52 28.30
N ASN A 136 -51.20 -10.13 27.19
CA ASN A 136 -52.65 -9.96 27.11
C ASN A 136 -53.44 -11.27 26.94
N GLU A 137 -52.79 -12.42 26.78
CA GLU A 137 -53.48 -13.71 26.69
C GLU A 137 -53.75 -14.36 28.05
N ARG A 138 -53.09 -13.93 29.14
CA ARG A 138 -53.27 -14.56 30.47
C ARG A 138 -54.38 -13.97 31.34
N GLN A 139 -55.08 -12.92 30.89
CA GLN A 139 -56.17 -12.30 31.68
C GLN A 139 -57.58 -12.72 31.25
N ARG A 140 -57.74 -13.54 30.20
CA ARG A 140 -59.06 -14.05 29.80
C ARG A 140 -59.47 -15.34 30.51
N GLU A 141 -58.53 -16.17 30.96
CA GLU A 141 -58.86 -17.46 31.59
C GLU A 141 -59.24 -17.37 33.09
N GLN A 142 -59.00 -16.23 33.75
CA GLN A 142 -59.37 -16.07 35.19
C GLN A 142 -60.73 -15.41 35.42
N ARG A 143 -61.48 -15.05 34.38
CA ARG A 143 -62.81 -14.42 34.52
C ARG A 143 -64.00 -15.35 34.26
N GLU A 144 -63.77 -16.62 33.94
CA GLU A 144 -64.84 -17.63 33.75
C GLU A 144 -65.01 -18.59 34.95
N SER A 145 -64.33 -18.33 36.06
CA SER A 145 -64.40 -19.16 37.29
C SER A 145 -64.97 -18.40 38.49
N ILE A 146 -66.09 -17.70 38.32
CA ILE A 146 -66.95 -17.21 39.42
C ILE A 146 -68.38 -17.66 39.17
#